data_AF-A0A8J8FPW8-F1
#
_entry.id   AF-A0A8J8FPW8-F1
#
_cell.length_a   1.000
_cell.length_b   1.000
_cell.length_c   1.000
_cell.angle_alpha   90.00
_cell.angle_beta   90.00
_cell.angle_gamma   90.00
#
_symmetry.space_group_name_H-M   'P 1'
#
loop_
_entity.id
_entity.type
_entity.pdbx_description
1 polymer ?
#
loop_
_entity_poly.entity_id
_entity_poly.type
_entity_poly.pdbx_seq_one_letter_code
_entity_poly.pdbx_strand_id
1 'polypeptide(L)'
;MFKRIVINLSVFLLVLLSHEVKAETAPIDKLKAFLANTRSLTADFKQVTLNESGQAAQASRGVFYLSRPGKFRWSYKTPFEQEIVSNVGKVW
;
A
#
# COMPACT_ATOMS: atom_id res chain seq x y z
N MET A 1 -24.80 30.10 43.21
CA MET A 1 -23.54 29.37 43.50
C MET A 1 -23.50 28.00 42.83
N PHE A 2 -24.51 27.13 43.06
CA PHE A 2 -24.60 25.78 42.48
C PHE A 2 -24.48 25.68 40.94
N LYS A 3 -25.18 26.53 40.16
CA LYS A 3 -25.11 26.50 38.68
C LYS A 3 -23.69 26.70 38.11
N ARG A 4 -22.87 27.56 38.74
CA ARG A 4 -21.49 27.82 38.29
C ARG A 4 -20.56 26.63 38.58
N ILE A 5 -20.79 25.94 39.70
CA ILE A 5 -20.05 24.72 40.06
C ILE A 5 -20.36 23.59 39.07
N VAL A 6 -21.64 23.40 38.72
CA VAL A 6 -22.05 22.37 37.75
C VAL A 6 -21.47 22.65 36.36
N ILE A 7 -21.51 23.90 35.90
CA ILE A 7 -20.94 24.28 34.59
C ILE A 7 -19.42 24.02 34.56
N ASN A 8 -18.69 24.43 35.59
CA ASN A 8 -17.24 24.21 35.65
C ASN A 8 -16.89 22.72 35.69
N LEU A 9 -17.69 21.91 36.40
CA LEU A 9 -17.50 20.46 36.47
C LEU A 9 -17.77 19.78 35.12
N SER A 10 -18.80 20.24 34.39
CA SER A 10 -19.11 19.74 33.05
C SER A 10 -18.03 20.10 32.03
N VAL A 11 -17.47 21.33 32.08
CA VAL A 11 -16.36 21.74 31.21
C VAL A 11 -15.11 20.91 31.50
N PHE A 12 -14.81 20.68 32.77
CA PHE A 12 -13.68 19.84 33.18
C PHE A 12 -13.83 18.39 32.68
N LEU A 13 -15.04 17.83 32.78
CA LEU A 13 -15.33 16.50 32.26
C LEU A 13 -15.23 16.42 30.73
N LEU A 14 -15.64 17.47 30.01
CA LEU A 14 -15.54 17.53 28.54
C LEU A 14 -14.07 17.54 28.07
N VAL A 15 -13.19 18.23 28.79
CA VAL A 15 -11.75 18.25 28.53
C VAL A 15 -11.12 16.87 28.78
N LEU A 16 -11.55 16.17 29.84
CA LEU A 16 -11.06 14.82 30.15
C LEU A 16 -11.51 13.74 29.15
N LEU A 17 -12.61 13.98 28.43
CA LEU A 17 -13.12 13.06 27.41
C LEU A 17 -12.50 13.28 26.02
N SER A 18 -11.63 14.29 25.86
CA SER A 18 -10.95 14.58 24.60
C SER A 18 -9.78 13.63 24.38
N HIS A 19 -10.04 12.41 23.88
CA HIS A 19 -9.01 11.48 23.45
C HIS A 19 -8.65 11.75 21.98
N GLU A 20 -7.37 12.01 21.70
CA GLU A 20 -6.86 12.01 20.33
C GLU A 20 -6.82 10.57 19.80
N VAL A 21 -7.75 10.23 18.92
CA VAL A 21 -7.65 9.00 18.13
C VAL A 21 -6.63 9.25 17.02
N LYS A 22 -5.40 8.78 17.22
CA LYS A 22 -4.38 8.81 16.18
C LYS A 22 -4.56 7.61 15.24
N ALA A 23 -4.58 7.88 13.94
CA ALA A 23 -4.54 6.82 12.94
C ALA A 23 -3.22 6.04 13.06
N GLU A 24 -3.29 4.71 12.97
CA GLU A 24 -2.10 3.85 13.08
C GLU A 24 -1.23 4.00 11.81
N THR A 25 -0.10 4.71 11.93
CA THR A 25 0.84 4.90 10.80
C THR A 25 1.85 3.77 10.65
N ALA A 26 2.02 2.95 11.69
CA ALA A 26 3.08 1.95 11.78
C ALA A 26 3.14 0.97 10.58
N PRO A 27 2.01 0.45 10.03
CA PRO A 27 2.05 -0.39 8.84
C PRO A 27 2.58 0.34 7.59
N ILE A 28 2.19 1.60 7.42
CA ILE A 28 2.63 2.44 6.29
C ILE A 28 4.13 2.72 6.40
N ASP A 29 4.61 3.04 7.60
CA ASP A 29 6.01 3.36 7.84
C ASP A 29 6.90 2.12 7.60
N LYS A 30 6.45 0.94 8.03
CA LYS A 30 7.12 -0.33 7.72
C LYS A 30 7.20 -0.60 6.22
N LEU A 31 6.09 -0.42 5.49
CA LEU A 31 6.07 -0.59 4.04
C LEU A 31 7.01 0.39 3.35
N LYS A 32 6.98 1.67 3.73
CA LYS A 32 7.89 2.70 3.20
C LYS A 32 9.34 2.35 3.43
N ALA A 33 9.71 1.91 4.62
CA ALA A 33 11.08 1.49 4.94
C ALA A 33 11.51 0.28 4.12
N PHE A 34 10.66 -0.75 4.02
CA PHE A 34 10.93 -1.93 3.19
C PHE A 34 11.17 -1.55 1.73
N LEU A 35 10.26 -0.75 1.17
CA LEU A 35 10.41 -0.24 -0.19
C LEU A 35 11.70 0.56 -0.29
N ALA A 36 11.93 1.60 0.51
CA ALA A 36 13.11 2.48 0.48
C ALA A 36 14.47 1.77 0.66
N ASN A 37 14.50 0.59 1.28
CA ASN A 37 15.71 -0.22 1.40
C ASN A 37 15.94 -1.18 0.22
N THR A 38 14.90 -1.53 -0.54
CA THR A 38 14.98 -2.45 -1.68
C THR A 38 15.51 -1.75 -2.95
N ARG A 39 16.84 -1.69 -3.14
CA ARG A 39 17.46 -1.04 -4.33
C ARG A 39 17.19 -1.80 -5.63
N SER A 40 17.18 -3.12 -5.57
CA SER A 40 16.93 -4.01 -6.69
C SER A 40 16.12 -5.23 -6.25
N LEU A 41 15.30 -5.76 -7.15
CA LEU A 41 14.55 -6.99 -6.94
C LEU A 41 14.52 -7.77 -8.25
N THR A 42 14.63 -9.08 -8.17
CA THR A 42 14.27 -9.99 -9.26
C THR A 42 13.44 -11.12 -8.66
N ALA A 43 12.29 -11.38 -9.26
CA ALA A 43 11.38 -12.41 -8.76
C ALA A 43 10.59 -13.03 -9.90
N ASP A 44 10.44 -14.35 -9.87
CA ASP A 44 9.44 -15.03 -10.70
C ASP A 44 8.04 -14.73 -10.16
N PHE A 45 7.07 -14.52 -11.06
CA PHE A 45 5.68 -14.33 -10.67
C PHE A 45 4.76 -15.35 -11.35
N LYS A 46 3.64 -15.65 -10.68
CA LYS A 46 2.47 -16.31 -11.24
C LYS A 46 1.25 -15.46 -10.92
N GLN A 47 0.58 -14.97 -11.95
CA GLN A 47 -0.64 -14.19 -11.84
C GLN A 47 -1.82 -15.04 -12.30
N VAL A 48 -2.94 -14.95 -11.59
CA VAL A 48 -4.21 -15.56 -11.96
C VAL A 48 -5.27 -14.47 -11.87
N THR A 49 -5.96 -14.19 -12.98
CA THR A 49 -7.12 -13.28 -12.99
C THR A 49 -8.38 -14.11 -12.79
N LEU A 50 -9.31 -13.56 -12.01
CA LEU A 50 -10.62 -14.18 -11.76
C LEU A 50 -11.68 -13.36 -12.52
N ASN A 51 -12.69 -14.05 -13.05
CA ASN A 51 -13.88 -13.40 -13.60
C ASN A 51 -14.85 -12.98 -12.47
N GLU A 52 -15.99 -12.38 -12.84
CA GLU A 52 -16.99 -11.91 -11.88
C GLU A 52 -17.60 -13.04 -11.04
N SER A 53 -17.62 -14.28 -11.54
CA SER A 53 -18.07 -15.46 -10.79
C SER A 53 -16.96 -16.08 -9.91
N GLY A 54 -15.77 -15.46 -9.83
CA GLY A 54 -14.65 -15.91 -9.02
C GLY A 54 -13.86 -17.08 -9.62
N GLN A 55 -14.15 -17.47 -10.86
CA GLN A 55 -13.45 -18.53 -11.57
C GLN A 55 -12.20 -17.99 -12.28
N ALA A 56 -11.16 -18.81 -12.37
CA ALA A 56 -9.93 -18.43 -13.06
C ALA A 56 -10.20 -18.18 -14.56
N ALA A 57 -9.95 -16.95 -15.00
CA ALA A 57 -10.12 -16.52 -16.38
C ALA A 57 -8.81 -16.66 -17.17
N GLN A 58 -7.69 -16.22 -16.60
CA GLN A 58 -6.38 -16.30 -17.24
C GLN A 58 -5.28 -16.52 -16.19
N ALA A 59 -4.25 -17.26 -16.57
CA ALA A 59 -3.04 -17.42 -15.78
C ALA A 59 -1.83 -16.97 -16.61
N SER A 60 -0.93 -16.21 -15.99
CA SER A 60 0.31 -15.79 -16.60
C SER A 60 1.50 -16.00 -15.67
N ARG A 61 2.69 -16.10 -16.26
CA ARG A 61 3.95 -16.26 -15.54
C ARG A 61 5.02 -15.43 -16.21
N GLY A 62 6.03 -15.07 -15.44
CA GLY A 62 7.15 -14.31 -15.95
C GLY A 62 8.10 -13.90 -14.85
N VAL A 63 8.90 -12.89 -15.14
CA VAL A 63 9.90 -12.35 -14.21
C VAL A 63 9.69 -10.85 -14.05
N PHE A 64 9.67 -10.41 -12.80
CA PHE A 64 9.67 -9.00 -12.45
C PHE A 64 11.08 -8.55 -12.07
N TYR A 65 11.49 -7.42 -12.59
CA TYR A 65 12.76 -6.76 -12.29
C TYR A 65 12.48 -5.36 -11.75
N LEU A 66 13.14 -5.00 -10.66
CA LEU A 66 13.16 -3.65 -10.10
C LEU A 66 14.60 -3.16 -10.02
N SER A 67 14.84 -1.94 -10.45
CA SER A 67 16.08 -1.22 -10.21
C SER A 67 15.76 0.24 -9.92
N ARG A 68 16.06 0.68 -8.70
CA ARG A 68 15.90 2.10 -8.37
C ARG A 68 17.02 2.97 -8.97
N PRO A 69 16.73 4.25 -9.27
CA PRO A 69 15.43 4.91 -9.17
C PRO A 69 14.53 4.64 -10.41
N GLY A 70 13.23 4.40 -10.17
CA GLY A 70 12.18 4.49 -11.18
C GLY A 70 12.23 3.51 -12.35
N LYS A 71 13.09 2.48 -12.32
CA LYS A 71 13.13 1.45 -13.37
C LYS A 71 12.50 0.15 -12.90
N PHE A 72 11.57 -0.36 -13.68
CA PHE A 72 11.10 -1.73 -13.53
C PHE A 72 10.88 -2.35 -14.91
N ARG A 73 10.92 -3.68 -14.95
CA ARG A 73 10.53 -4.46 -16.13
C ARG A 73 9.68 -5.63 -15.69
N TRP A 74 8.50 -5.74 -16.30
CA TRP A 74 7.59 -6.86 -16.12
C TRP A 74 7.62 -7.69 -17.40
N SER A 75 8.35 -8.80 -17.40
CA SER A 75 8.49 -9.67 -18.58
C SER A 75 7.56 -10.87 -18.43
N TYR A 76 6.45 -10.88 -19.15
CA TYR A 76 5.55 -12.03 -19.29
C TYR A 76 6.21 -13.07 -20.22
N LYS A 77 6.16 -14.34 -19.81
CA LYS A 77 6.66 -15.49 -20.58
C LYS A 77 5.52 -16.38 -21.10
N THR A 78 4.44 -16.49 -20.32
CA THR A 78 3.27 -17.30 -20.68
C THR A 78 2.00 -16.53 -20.32
N PRO A 79 0.91 -16.65 -21.10
CA PRO A 79 0.75 -17.48 -22.30
C PRO A 79 1.37 -16.92 -23.59
N PHE A 80 1.77 -15.66 -23.59
CA PHE A 80 2.45 -14.97 -24.69
C PHE A 80 3.49 -14.03 -24.11
N GLU A 81 4.51 -13.72 -24.91
CA GLU A 81 5.57 -12.81 -24.52
C GLU A 81 5.08 -11.36 -24.58
N GLN A 82 5.29 -10.64 -23.49
CA GLN A 82 5.00 -9.22 -23.40
C GLN A 82 5.94 -8.58 -22.37
N GLU A 83 6.38 -7.36 -22.64
CA GLU A 83 7.14 -6.58 -21.68
C GLU A 83 6.39 -5.30 -21.32
N ILE A 84 6.36 -4.98 -20.03
CA ILE A 84 6.02 -3.65 -19.54
C ILE A 84 7.29 -3.07 -18.97
N VAL A 85 7.77 -1.99 -19.56
CA VAL A 85 9.03 -1.38 -19.14
C VAL A 85 8.73 -0.01 -18.58
N SER A 86 9.41 0.35 -17.50
CA SER A 86 9.37 1.70 -16.97
C SER A 86 10.76 2.26 -16.76
N ASN A 87 10.88 3.54 -17.01
CA ASN A 87 12.00 4.38 -16.67
C ASN A 87 11.42 5.71 -16.22
N VAL A 88 12.04 6.34 -15.22
CA VAL A 88 11.59 7.54 -14.50
C VAL A 88 10.57 8.39 -15.27
N GLY A 89 9.31 8.35 -14.81
CA GLY A 89 8.22 9.18 -15.35
C GLY A 89 7.54 8.63 -16.62
N LYS A 90 7.91 7.46 -17.11
CA LYS A 90 7.31 6.84 -18.30
C LYS A 90 7.17 5.32 -18.17
N VAL A 91 6.12 4.81 -18.81
CA VAL A 91 5.83 3.37 -18.96
C VAL A 91 5.57 3.13 -20.45
N TRP A 92 6.09 2.01 -20.96
CA TRP A 92 5.87 1.48 -22.30
C TRP A 92 5.26 0.09 -22.21
#